data_AF-A0A941NTT5-F1
#
_entry.id   AF-A0A941NTT5-F1
#
_cell.length_a   1.000
_cell.length_b   1.000
_cell.length_c   1.000
_cell.angle_alpha   90.00
_cell.angle_beta   90.00
_cell.angle_gamma   90.00
#
_symmetry.space_group_name_H-M   'P 1'
#
loop_
_entity.id
_entity.type
_entity.pdbx_description
1 polymer ?
#
loop_
_entity_poly.entity_id
_entity_poly.type
_entity_poly.pdbx_seq_one_letter_code
_entity_poly.pdbx_strand_id
1 'polypeptide(L)'
;MNPSSPSLEIMRHSCAHLLAAAIYALWPRARFGVGPITKDGFYYDIDFPKPIGEGDLAQIELKMIDLKAKHLQFERFEWPIERAIEYMKGHGQIYKVELLELLRDKGSTAVASEVGEDFNASAGISHVSLYRLGEFIDLCKGPHVESTLAIKEFKLISIAGAYWRGDAKSPQLQRIYGLCFENSEKLNERLWQIEEAKKRDHRKLAQQLQIYAMSDEIGRGLPLWLPHGAIIRQELEQLAREQEHKDGYLPVSTPVIAKESLYHRSGHLQYYKEDMYAPIEIEDEKYYLRPMNCPHHHEIYLSQPHSYRELPLRLSEYGHVYRYEASGALTGLMRTRGFCQNDAHIYCRYDQAKEEFLRALLLHAKYYEILGIKNYYMRLSLPDLQKNDKYISEPKKWADAINIIRDAMQASNLPFVEEKGEAAFYGPKIDFMIESAIGQEYAISTNQLDFLTSERFNLNYIGEDGQSHPIYVIHRAPLGSHERFVAFLLEHYNGNFPTWLCPVQVRIIPISNKHVDYAQAIKLALCQAKIPSPMGGLRVDMDDSDERMQKKILRAQQEKLPYMLILGDKEVEKNSVSIRRRDGAVINHLAIDEFIDKISEEIKSRSLEPMIGAI
;
A
#
# COMPACT_ATOMS: atom_id res chain seq x y z
N MET A 1 -12.46 3.55 -44.85
CA MET A 1 -11.43 4.23 -44.04
C MET A 1 -12.17 5.10 -43.04
N ASN A 2 -12.36 4.62 -41.81
CA ASN A 2 -12.97 5.44 -40.76
C ASN A 2 -11.92 6.48 -40.31
N PRO A 3 -12.27 7.77 -40.23
CA PRO A 3 -11.36 8.78 -39.69
C PRO A 3 -10.97 8.34 -38.27
N SER A 4 -9.66 8.24 -38.07
CA SER A 4 -9.00 7.72 -36.87
C SER A 4 -9.62 8.34 -35.63
N SER A 5 -10.23 7.52 -34.77
CA SER A 5 -10.64 7.95 -33.44
C SER A 5 -9.45 8.64 -32.75
N PRO A 6 -9.61 9.85 -32.18
CA PRO A 6 -8.51 10.52 -31.50
C PRO A 6 -7.99 9.62 -30.38
N SER A 7 -6.67 9.64 -30.13
CA SER A 7 -6.12 8.86 -29.02
C SER A 7 -6.81 9.28 -27.72
N LEU A 8 -7.07 8.31 -26.84
CA LEU A 8 -7.78 8.52 -25.58
C LEU A 8 -7.10 9.59 -24.71
N GLU A 9 -5.77 9.68 -24.81
CA GLU A 9 -4.95 10.72 -24.16
C GLU A 9 -5.31 12.13 -24.65
N ILE A 10 -5.42 12.33 -25.97
CA ILE A 10 -5.81 13.62 -26.56
C ILE A 10 -7.22 14.00 -26.14
N MET A 11 -8.13 13.03 -26.11
CA MET A 11 -9.50 13.26 -25.66
C MET A 11 -9.57 13.67 -24.17
N ARG A 12 -8.82 12.99 -23.30
CA ARG A 12 -8.71 13.33 -21.88
C ARG A 12 -8.11 14.71 -21.65
N HIS A 13 -7.06 15.05 -22.38
CA HIS A 13 -6.44 16.36 -22.29
C HIS A 13 -7.40 17.48 -22.74
N SER A 14 -8.15 17.22 -23.81
CA SER A 14 -9.20 18.13 -24.29
C SER A 14 -10.36 18.24 -23.31
N CYS A 15 -10.69 17.17 -22.59
CA CYS A 15 -11.69 17.20 -21.52
C CYS A 15 -11.24 18.04 -20.32
N ALA A 16 -9.94 18.04 -19.98
CA ALA A 16 -9.38 18.95 -18.98
C ALA A 16 -9.56 20.42 -19.36
N HIS A 17 -9.36 20.76 -20.63
CA HIS A 17 -9.61 22.13 -21.13
C HIS A 17 -11.11 22.47 -21.18
N LEU A 18 -11.98 21.49 -21.48
CA LEU A 18 -13.43 21.68 -21.38
C LEU A 18 -13.86 21.98 -19.94
N LEU A 19 -13.27 21.28 -18.95
CA LEU A 19 -13.46 21.57 -17.54
C LEU A 19 -13.01 22.99 -17.19
N ALA A 20 -11.81 23.39 -17.61
CA ALA A 20 -11.30 24.73 -17.35
C ALA A 20 -12.17 25.83 -17.99
N ALA A 21 -12.62 25.63 -19.23
CA ALA A 21 -13.54 26.55 -19.90
C ALA A 21 -14.91 26.63 -19.21
N ALA A 22 -15.44 25.50 -18.73
CA ALA A 22 -16.69 25.48 -17.96
C ALA A 22 -16.55 26.25 -16.65
N ILE A 23 -15.42 26.08 -15.95
CA ILE A 23 -15.13 26.81 -14.72
C ILE A 23 -14.91 28.30 -15.00
N TYR A 24 -14.21 28.66 -16.07
CA TYR A 24 -14.02 30.06 -16.45
C TYR A 24 -15.37 30.75 -16.72
N ALA A 25 -16.31 30.06 -17.35
CA ALA A 25 -17.65 30.58 -17.60
C ALA A 25 -18.49 30.75 -16.32
N LEU A 26 -18.31 29.89 -15.32
CA LEU A 26 -19.04 29.95 -14.04
C LEU A 26 -18.38 30.90 -13.02
N TRP A 27 -17.05 30.90 -12.98
CA TRP A 27 -16.20 31.70 -12.10
C TRP A 27 -15.09 32.40 -12.91
N PRO A 28 -15.39 33.54 -13.56
CA PRO A 28 -14.41 34.25 -14.41
C PRO A 28 -13.16 34.75 -13.68
N ARG A 29 -13.18 34.80 -12.34
CA ARG A 29 -12.04 35.20 -11.51
C ARG A 29 -11.18 34.01 -11.04
N ALA A 30 -11.52 32.78 -11.42
CA ALA A 30 -10.70 31.61 -11.12
C ALA A 30 -9.34 31.71 -11.84
N ARG A 31 -8.28 31.26 -11.16
CA ARG A 31 -6.92 31.27 -11.71
C ARG A 31 -6.47 29.83 -11.95
N PHE A 32 -6.04 29.53 -13.17
CA PHE A 32 -5.76 28.18 -13.63
C PHE A 32 -4.28 27.85 -13.50
N GLY A 33 -3.98 26.74 -12.84
CA GLY A 33 -2.66 26.16 -12.71
C GLY A 33 -2.34 25.19 -13.84
N VAL A 34 -2.20 23.90 -13.49
CA VAL A 34 -1.87 22.82 -14.44
C VAL A 34 -3.02 21.82 -14.55
N GLY A 35 -3.21 21.26 -15.75
CA GLY A 35 -4.27 20.29 -16.04
C GLY A 35 -3.81 19.10 -16.89
N PRO A 36 -2.95 18.22 -16.36
CA PRO A 36 -2.48 17.06 -17.11
C PRO A 36 -3.50 15.92 -17.13
N ILE A 37 -3.26 14.96 -18.03
CA ILE A 37 -4.00 13.70 -18.07
C ILE A 37 -3.55 12.75 -16.96
N THR A 38 -4.42 11.81 -16.62
CA THR A 38 -4.13 10.65 -15.76
C THR A 38 -4.39 9.36 -16.54
N LYS A 39 -4.02 8.21 -15.94
CA LYS A 39 -4.25 6.87 -16.53
C LYS A 39 -5.70 6.66 -16.99
N ASP A 40 -6.68 7.23 -16.28
CA ASP A 40 -8.12 7.02 -16.54
C ASP A 40 -8.87 8.30 -16.93
N GLY A 41 -8.21 9.45 -16.90
CA GLY A 41 -8.89 10.74 -17.01
C GLY A 41 -7.95 11.93 -17.00
N PHE A 42 -8.24 12.91 -16.15
CA PHE A 42 -7.51 14.16 -16.04
C PHE A 42 -7.74 14.81 -14.67
N TYR A 43 -6.94 15.81 -14.35
CA TYR A 43 -7.29 16.76 -13.30
C TYR A 43 -6.97 18.19 -13.75
N TYR A 44 -7.45 19.17 -12.99
CA TYR A 44 -7.05 20.57 -13.17
C TYR A 44 -6.89 21.24 -11.79
N ASP A 45 -5.75 21.89 -11.58
CA ASP A 45 -5.46 22.69 -10.38
C ASP A 45 -5.93 24.12 -10.55
N ILE A 46 -6.78 24.59 -9.65
CA ILE A 46 -7.46 25.89 -9.79
C ILE A 46 -7.47 26.61 -8.44
N ASP A 47 -7.07 27.87 -8.45
CA ASP A 47 -7.23 28.81 -7.34
C ASP A 47 -8.56 29.55 -7.52
N PHE A 48 -9.50 29.27 -6.61
CA PHE A 48 -10.78 29.93 -6.58
C PHE A 48 -10.77 31.08 -5.56
N PRO A 49 -11.30 32.27 -5.91
CA PRO A 49 -11.47 33.35 -4.94
C PRO A 49 -12.27 32.96 -3.69
N LYS A 50 -13.21 32.02 -3.87
CA LYS A 50 -13.93 31.35 -2.80
C LYS A 50 -13.89 29.84 -3.08
N PRO A 51 -13.39 29.02 -2.14
CA PRO A 51 -13.33 27.58 -2.34
C PRO A 51 -14.70 26.98 -2.65
N ILE A 52 -14.73 25.98 -3.54
CA ILE A 52 -15.93 25.20 -3.91
C ILE A 52 -15.92 23.84 -3.21
N GLY A 53 -17.09 23.19 -3.10
CA GLY A 53 -17.26 21.87 -2.51
C GLY A 53 -17.67 20.80 -3.53
N GLU A 54 -17.75 19.54 -3.09
CA GLU A 54 -18.18 18.44 -3.98
C GLU A 54 -19.59 18.63 -4.56
N GLY A 55 -20.47 19.36 -3.86
CA GLY A 55 -21.80 19.70 -4.36
C GLY A 55 -21.80 20.57 -5.63
N ASP A 56 -20.72 21.31 -5.89
CA ASP A 56 -20.60 22.18 -7.08
C ASP A 56 -20.20 21.40 -8.34
N LEU A 57 -19.69 20.16 -8.19
CA LEU A 57 -19.27 19.32 -9.32
C LEU A 57 -20.41 19.07 -10.30
N ALA A 58 -21.63 18.88 -9.79
CA ALA A 58 -22.81 18.68 -10.64
C ALA A 58 -23.09 19.89 -11.54
N GLN A 59 -22.92 21.10 -11.03
CA GLN A 59 -23.10 22.33 -11.80
C GLN A 59 -22.00 22.50 -12.86
N ILE A 60 -20.75 22.20 -12.50
CA ILE A 60 -19.62 22.25 -13.44
C ILE A 60 -19.82 21.25 -14.57
N GLU A 61 -20.21 20.02 -14.26
CA GLU A 61 -20.46 18.96 -15.23
C GLU A 61 -21.59 19.36 -16.20
N LEU A 62 -22.69 19.92 -15.70
CA LEU A 62 -23.77 20.47 -16.54
C LEU A 62 -23.24 21.56 -17.48
N LYS A 63 -22.35 22.43 -17.00
CA LYS A 63 -21.74 23.47 -17.84
C LYS A 63 -20.79 22.88 -18.90
N MET A 64 -20.02 21.85 -18.58
CA MET A 64 -19.20 21.12 -19.55
C MET A 64 -20.07 20.50 -20.65
N ILE A 65 -21.22 19.93 -20.29
CA ILE A 65 -22.19 19.37 -21.24
C ILE A 65 -22.76 20.48 -22.15
N ASP A 66 -23.15 21.64 -21.60
CA ASP A 66 -23.58 22.82 -22.38
C ASP A 66 -22.51 23.28 -23.39
N LEU A 67 -21.25 23.40 -22.96
CA LEU A 67 -20.14 23.78 -23.85
C LEU A 67 -19.84 22.71 -24.90
N LYS A 68 -19.96 21.42 -24.55
CA LYS A 68 -19.83 20.31 -25.49
C LYS A 68 -20.91 20.36 -26.57
N ALA A 69 -22.15 20.62 -26.21
CA ALA A 69 -23.29 20.71 -27.14
C ALA A 69 -23.16 21.86 -28.16
N LYS A 70 -22.31 22.85 -27.89
CA LYS A 70 -22.00 23.96 -28.81
C LYS A 70 -20.97 23.62 -29.90
N HIS A 71 -20.39 22.42 -29.87
CA HIS A 71 -19.42 21.95 -30.87
C HIS A 71 -18.22 22.90 -31.08
N LEU A 72 -17.77 23.55 -30.00
CA LEU A 72 -16.67 24.51 -30.03
C LEU A 72 -15.40 23.88 -30.60
N GLN A 73 -14.63 24.65 -31.36
CA GLN A 73 -13.36 24.20 -31.94
C GLN A 73 -12.21 24.51 -30.99
N PHE A 74 -11.20 23.63 -30.97
CA PHE A 74 -9.93 23.89 -30.29
C PHE A 74 -8.98 24.62 -31.23
N GLU A 75 -8.92 25.94 -31.11
CA GLU A 75 -8.08 26.78 -31.99
C GLU A 75 -6.67 26.89 -31.42
N ARG A 76 -5.69 26.25 -32.08
CA ARG A 76 -4.26 26.44 -31.77
C ARG A 76 -3.77 27.70 -32.46
N PHE A 77 -3.08 28.56 -31.70
CA PHE A 77 -2.34 29.68 -32.25
C PHE A 77 -1.06 29.92 -31.44
N GLU A 78 -0.14 30.71 -32.00
CA GLU A 78 1.13 31.03 -31.35
C GLU A 78 1.23 32.53 -31.12
N TRP A 79 1.76 32.91 -29.97
CA TRP A 79 2.10 34.28 -29.64
C TRP A 79 3.57 34.40 -29.25
N PRO A 80 4.19 35.57 -29.50
CA PRO A 80 5.40 35.97 -28.79
C PRO A 80 5.18 35.85 -27.28
N ILE A 81 6.18 35.36 -26.56
CA ILE A 81 6.03 35.02 -25.15
C ILE A 81 5.69 36.25 -24.29
N GLU A 82 6.25 37.42 -24.64
CA GLU A 82 5.96 38.70 -23.97
C GLU A 82 4.47 39.08 -24.10
N ARG A 83 3.90 38.91 -25.28
CA ARG A 83 2.47 39.14 -25.53
C ARG A 83 1.61 38.18 -24.71
N ALA A 84 2.00 36.92 -24.61
CA ALA A 84 1.29 35.94 -23.80
C ALA A 84 1.34 36.29 -22.31
N ILE A 85 2.49 36.75 -21.81
CA ILE A 85 2.67 37.22 -20.42
C ILE A 85 1.75 38.41 -20.15
N GLU A 86 1.73 39.42 -21.02
CA GLU A 86 0.87 40.60 -20.88
C GLU A 86 -0.62 40.22 -20.86
N TYR A 87 -1.04 39.34 -21.77
CA TYR A 87 -2.42 38.84 -21.82
C TYR A 87 -2.79 38.13 -20.51
N MET A 88 -1.97 37.20 -20.03
CA MET A 88 -2.25 36.43 -18.80
C MET A 88 -2.23 37.32 -17.55
N LYS A 89 -1.34 38.33 -17.50
CA LYS A 89 -1.33 39.37 -16.44
C LYS A 89 -2.63 40.16 -16.45
N GLY A 90 -3.09 40.61 -17.63
CA GLY A 90 -4.35 41.34 -17.78
C GLY A 90 -5.60 40.57 -17.34
N HIS A 91 -5.56 39.23 -17.41
CA HIS A 91 -6.64 38.34 -16.99
C HIS A 91 -6.44 37.75 -15.57
N GLY A 92 -5.43 38.22 -14.83
CA GLY A 92 -5.16 37.78 -13.46
C GLY A 92 -4.69 36.33 -13.31
N GLN A 93 -4.19 35.71 -14.39
CA GLN A 93 -3.76 34.31 -14.43
C GLN A 93 -2.31 34.15 -13.93
N ILE A 94 -2.09 34.44 -12.65
CA ILE A 94 -0.75 34.53 -12.02
C ILE A 94 0.10 33.26 -12.22
N TYR A 95 -0.51 32.08 -12.15
CA TYR A 95 0.19 30.80 -12.31
C TYR A 95 0.67 30.57 -13.75
N LYS A 96 -0.14 30.97 -14.74
CA LYS A 96 0.26 30.91 -16.15
C LYS A 96 1.37 31.90 -16.48
N VAL A 97 1.34 33.09 -15.86
CA VAL A 97 2.42 34.08 -15.98
C VAL A 97 3.75 33.51 -15.51
N GLU A 98 3.77 32.87 -14.33
CA GLU A 98 4.98 32.23 -13.80
C GLU A 98 5.52 31.14 -14.75
N LEU A 99 4.63 30.31 -15.31
CA LEU A 99 5.01 29.28 -16.29
C LEU A 99 5.61 29.90 -17.57
N LEU A 100 5.05 31.01 -18.06
CA LEU A 100 5.58 31.72 -19.22
C LEU A 100 6.94 32.36 -18.95
N GLU A 101 7.12 32.99 -17.79
CA GLU A 101 8.41 33.59 -17.42
C GLU A 101 9.51 32.53 -17.33
N LEU A 102 9.21 31.33 -16.83
CA LEU A 102 10.17 30.21 -16.84
C LEU A 102 10.45 29.66 -18.23
N LEU A 103 9.44 29.55 -19.08
CA LEU A 103 9.65 29.16 -20.48
C LEU A 103 10.54 30.18 -21.22
N ARG A 104 10.35 31.48 -20.94
CA ARG A 104 11.19 32.56 -21.48
C ARG A 104 12.63 32.43 -21.00
N ASP A 105 12.84 32.15 -19.72
CA ASP A 105 14.17 32.23 -19.11
C ASP A 105 14.96 30.92 -19.23
N LYS A 106 14.27 29.77 -19.22
CA LYS A 106 14.87 28.42 -19.11
C LYS A 106 14.42 27.44 -20.20
N GLY A 107 13.49 27.83 -21.07
CA GLY A 107 12.94 26.97 -22.13
C GLY A 107 12.03 25.83 -21.63
N SER A 108 11.80 25.74 -20.32
CA SER A 108 11.04 24.68 -19.68
C SER A 108 10.33 25.20 -18.43
N THR A 109 9.17 24.61 -18.12
CA THR A 109 8.38 24.93 -16.92
C THR A 109 8.87 24.21 -15.67
N ALA A 110 9.79 23.26 -15.81
CA ALA A 110 10.33 22.49 -14.69
C ALA A 110 11.32 23.34 -13.88
N VAL A 111 11.29 23.20 -12.56
CA VAL A 111 12.22 23.88 -11.63
C VAL A 111 13.24 22.89 -11.12
N ALA A 112 14.46 23.35 -10.80
CA ALA A 112 15.55 22.50 -10.30
C ALA A 112 15.15 21.64 -9.07
N SER A 113 14.23 22.12 -8.23
CA SER A 113 13.68 21.38 -7.10
C SER A 113 12.80 20.18 -7.49
N GLU A 114 12.35 20.09 -8.75
CA GLU A 114 11.44 19.05 -9.25
C GLU A 114 12.17 17.94 -10.04
N VAL A 115 13.41 18.20 -10.51
CA VAL A 115 14.12 17.29 -11.44
C VAL A 115 15.49 16.83 -10.94
N GLY A 116 15.95 17.32 -9.79
CA GLY A 116 17.33 17.11 -9.31
C GLY A 116 18.35 17.96 -10.08
N GLU A 117 19.61 17.95 -9.63
CA GLU A 117 20.69 18.81 -10.16
C GLU A 117 21.06 18.55 -11.64
N ASP A 118 20.51 17.52 -12.28
CA ASP A 118 20.73 17.17 -13.70
C ASP A 118 19.87 17.98 -14.70
N PHE A 119 19.39 19.15 -14.30
CA PHE A 119 18.58 19.98 -15.19
C PHE A 119 19.46 20.78 -16.18
N ASN A 120 19.63 20.25 -17.39
CA ASN A 120 20.19 21.01 -18.51
C ASN A 120 19.17 22.08 -18.95
N ALA A 121 19.38 23.31 -18.50
CA ALA A 121 18.65 24.47 -18.99
C ALA A 121 18.81 24.60 -20.51
N SER A 122 17.72 24.38 -21.25
CA SER A 122 17.65 24.76 -22.66
C SER A 122 17.66 26.28 -22.79
N ALA A 123 18.09 26.79 -23.96
CA ALA A 123 17.87 28.21 -24.28
C ALA A 123 16.37 28.54 -24.19
N GLY A 124 16.07 29.72 -23.63
CA GLY A 124 14.72 30.26 -23.52
C GLY A 124 13.94 30.23 -24.85
N ILE A 125 12.62 30.04 -24.78
CA ILE A 125 11.77 30.06 -25.98
C ILE A 125 11.13 31.45 -26.18
N SER A 126 11.05 31.89 -27.44
CA SER A 126 10.50 33.22 -27.79
C SER A 126 9.01 33.18 -28.17
N HIS A 127 8.48 32.01 -28.51
CA HIS A 127 7.09 31.82 -28.91
C HIS A 127 6.48 30.66 -28.12
N VAL A 128 5.20 30.80 -27.79
CA VAL A 128 4.43 29.78 -27.06
C VAL A 128 3.15 29.45 -27.82
N SER A 129 2.73 28.19 -27.70
CA SER A 129 1.42 27.76 -28.20
C SER A 129 0.36 28.01 -27.15
N LEU A 130 -0.78 28.51 -27.61
CA LEU A 130 -1.99 28.70 -26.84
C LEU A 130 -3.15 28.02 -27.55
N TYR A 131 -4.13 27.60 -26.76
CA TYR A 131 -5.37 27.02 -27.26
C TYR A 131 -6.55 27.85 -26.80
N ARG A 132 -7.43 28.21 -27.74
CA ARG A 132 -8.71 28.84 -27.44
C ARG A 132 -9.84 27.81 -27.53
N LEU A 133 -10.71 27.84 -26.55
CA LEU A 133 -11.96 27.10 -26.51
C LEU A 133 -13.10 28.05 -26.11
N GLY A 134 -13.82 28.57 -27.11
CA GLY A 134 -14.78 29.64 -26.89
C GLY A 134 -14.10 30.89 -26.34
N GLU A 135 -14.52 31.36 -25.16
CA GLU A 135 -13.94 32.54 -24.49
C GLU A 135 -12.69 32.21 -23.66
N PHE A 136 -12.41 30.93 -23.41
CA PHE A 136 -11.28 30.50 -22.60
C PHE A 136 -10.03 30.36 -23.47
N ILE A 137 -8.90 30.91 -23.02
CA ILE A 137 -7.57 30.77 -23.65
C ILE A 137 -6.60 30.20 -22.63
N ASP A 138 -5.92 29.12 -23.00
CA ASP A 138 -4.98 28.42 -22.12
C ASP A 138 -3.58 28.29 -22.74
N LEU A 139 -2.57 28.32 -21.88
CA LEU A 139 -1.19 27.98 -22.22
C LEU A 139 -1.06 26.45 -22.28
N CYS A 140 -0.88 25.92 -23.47
CA CYS A 140 -0.77 24.49 -23.66
C CYS A 140 -0.02 24.15 -24.96
N LYS A 141 0.81 23.09 -24.91
CA LYS A 141 1.51 22.55 -26.09
C LYS A 141 0.61 21.70 -26.98
N GLY A 142 -0.47 21.13 -26.44
CA GLY A 142 -1.35 20.18 -27.11
C GLY A 142 -0.70 18.80 -27.30
N PRO A 143 -1.24 17.95 -28.20
CA PRO A 143 -2.36 18.23 -29.11
C PRO A 143 -3.75 18.11 -28.43
N HIS A 144 -4.77 18.67 -29.09
CA HIS A 144 -6.18 18.58 -28.71
C HIS A 144 -7.03 17.94 -29.82
N VAL A 145 -8.23 17.47 -29.49
CA VAL A 145 -9.23 17.07 -30.49
C VAL A 145 -9.72 18.31 -31.26
N GLU A 146 -10.24 18.13 -32.48
CA GLU A 146 -10.69 19.25 -33.31
C GLU A 146 -11.86 20.02 -32.67
N SER A 147 -12.86 19.30 -32.15
CA SER A 147 -14.08 19.86 -31.59
C SER A 147 -14.45 19.22 -30.26
N THR A 148 -15.14 19.96 -29.38
CA THR A 148 -15.72 19.42 -28.14
C THR A 148 -16.65 18.23 -28.38
N LEU A 149 -17.24 18.09 -29.57
CA LEU A 149 -18.06 16.94 -29.93
C LEU A 149 -17.26 15.61 -29.94
N ALA A 150 -15.95 15.68 -30.19
CA ALA A 150 -15.08 14.51 -30.18
C ALA A 150 -14.80 14.00 -28.75
N ILE A 151 -15.03 14.84 -27.73
CA ILE A 151 -15.01 14.40 -26.33
C ILE A 151 -16.24 13.52 -26.10
N LYS A 152 -16.02 12.24 -25.77
CA LYS A 152 -17.08 11.26 -25.57
C LYS A 152 -17.66 11.36 -24.16
N GLU A 153 -17.54 10.33 -23.36
CA GLU A 153 -18.17 10.25 -22.05
C GLU A 153 -17.20 10.76 -20.98
N PHE A 154 -17.69 11.56 -20.03
CA PHE A 154 -16.88 12.09 -18.94
C PHE A 154 -17.69 12.20 -17.66
N LYS A 155 -16.99 12.19 -16.52
CA LYS A 155 -17.57 12.36 -15.19
C LYS A 155 -16.59 13.04 -14.25
N LEU A 156 -17.03 14.06 -13.50
CA LEU A 156 -16.23 14.62 -12.40
C LEU A 156 -16.38 13.74 -11.16
N ILE A 157 -15.26 13.40 -10.49
CA ILE A 157 -15.26 12.37 -9.45
C ILE A 157 -14.89 12.87 -8.04
N SER A 158 -14.06 13.89 -7.90
CA SER A 158 -13.63 14.39 -6.59
C SER A 158 -12.94 15.76 -6.67
N ILE A 159 -12.85 16.42 -5.52
CA ILE A 159 -12.03 17.62 -5.31
C ILE A 159 -10.98 17.29 -4.24
N ALA A 160 -9.72 17.60 -4.50
CA ALA A 160 -8.62 17.46 -3.55
C ALA A 160 -7.88 18.80 -3.36
N GLY A 161 -7.18 18.95 -2.25
CA GLY A 161 -6.22 20.05 -2.08
C GLY A 161 -4.90 19.71 -2.76
N ALA A 162 -4.34 20.67 -3.49
CA ALA A 162 -2.98 20.58 -4.03
C ALA A 162 -2.22 21.85 -3.65
N TYR A 163 -0.92 21.74 -3.43
CA TYR A 163 -0.06 22.91 -3.30
C TYR A 163 0.57 23.21 -4.66
N TRP A 164 0.68 24.50 -5.01
CA TRP A 164 1.37 24.88 -6.24
C TRP A 164 2.78 24.28 -6.26
N ARG A 165 3.10 23.55 -7.34
CA ARG A 165 4.38 22.82 -7.52
C ARG A 165 4.73 21.80 -6.42
N GLY A 166 3.73 21.37 -5.65
CA GLY A 166 3.93 20.44 -4.54
C GLY A 166 4.69 21.04 -3.35
N ASP A 167 4.92 22.36 -3.32
CA ASP A 167 5.56 23.04 -2.19
C ASP A 167 4.52 23.45 -1.15
N ALA A 168 4.57 22.83 0.03
CA ALA A 168 3.64 23.11 1.14
C ALA A 168 3.66 24.57 1.63
N LYS A 169 4.67 25.37 1.27
CA LYS A 169 4.73 26.81 1.57
C LYS A 169 4.02 27.68 0.52
N SER A 170 3.69 27.11 -0.63
CA SER A 170 3.03 27.80 -1.73
C SER A 170 1.51 27.84 -1.54
N PRO A 171 0.77 28.68 -2.30
CA PRO A 171 -0.68 28.74 -2.21
C PRO A 171 -1.33 27.37 -2.42
N GLN A 172 -2.40 27.11 -1.68
CA GLN A 172 -3.22 25.90 -1.83
C GLN A 172 -4.26 26.12 -2.94
N LEU A 173 -4.25 25.22 -3.92
CA LEU A 173 -5.20 25.13 -5.04
C LEU A 173 -6.19 23.99 -4.79
N GLN A 174 -7.33 24.05 -5.47
CA GLN A 174 -8.29 22.95 -5.55
C GLN A 174 -8.05 22.16 -6.85
N ARG A 175 -7.70 20.89 -6.69
CA ARG A 175 -7.54 19.92 -7.78
C ARG A 175 -8.87 19.24 -8.03
N ILE A 176 -9.43 19.41 -9.22
CA ILE A 176 -10.67 18.72 -9.63
C ILE A 176 -10.30 17.53 -10.50
N TYR A 177 -10.70 16.32 -10.10
CA TYR A 177 -10.47 15.10 -10.87
C TYR A 177 -11.68 14.76 -11.75
N GLY A 178 -11.41 14.34 -12.98
CA GLY A 178 -12.41 13.85 -13.92
C GLY A 178 -11.96 12.60 -14.67
N LEU A 179 -12.92 11.80 -15.10
CA LEU A 179 -12.75 10.64 -15.99
C LEU A 179 -13.16 11.01 -17.41
N CYS A 180 -12.52 10.39 -18.40
CA CYS A 180 -13.00 10.47 -19.78
C CYS A 180 -12.70 9.18 -20.55
N PHE A 181 -13.74 8.62 -21.16
CA PHE A 181 -13.76 7.34 -21.85
C PHE A 181 -14.49 7.42 -23.20
N GLU A 182 -14.19 6.50 -24.09
CA GLU A 182 -14.75 6.44 -25.44
C GLU A 182 -16.26 6.10 -25.49
N ASN A 183 -16.80 5.47 -24.44
CA ASN A 183 -18.21 5.08 -24.35
C ASN A 183 -18.67 4.97 -22.88
N SER A 184 -19.99 4.88 -22.69
CA SER A 184 -20.60 4.91 -21.36
C SER A 184 -20.41 3.60 -20.62
N GLU A 185 -20.25 2.48 -21.33
CA GLU A 185 -19.99 1.17 -20.74
C GLU A 185 -18.67 1.16 -19.97
N LYS A 186 -17.56 1.59 -20.60
CA LYS A 186 -16.24 1.70 -19.95
C LYS A 186 -16.21 2.73 -18.83
N LEU A 187 -16.94 3.85 -18.98
CA LEU A 187 -17.06 4.84 -17.91
C LEU A 187 -17.80 4.24 -16.70
N ASN A 188 -18.91 3.55 -16.93
CA ASN A 188 -19.70 2.93 -15.86
C ASN A 188 -18.96 1.77 -15.20
N GLU A 189 -18.24 0.96 -15.95
CA GLU A 189 -17.34 -0.08 -15.42
C GLU A 189 -16.30 0.55 -14.50
N ARG A 190 -15.65 1.64 -14.93
CA ARG A 190 -14.66 2.33 -14.09
C ARG A 190 -15.28 2.96 -12.85
N LEU A 191 -16.46 3.55 -12.96
CA LEU A 191 -17.19 4.10 -11.80
C LEU A 191 -17.56 3.00 -10.80
N TRP A 192 -18.00 1.83 -11.30
CA TRP A 192 -18.27 0.67 -10.46
C TRP A 192 -17.01 0.18 -9.75
N GLN A 193 -15.86 0.10 -10.43
CA GLN A 193 -14.57 -0.24 -9.81
C GLN A 193 -14.17 0.76 -8.72
N ILE A 194 -14.37 2.06 -8.94
CA ILE A 194 -14.08 3.11 -7.94
C ILE A 194 -14.98 2.95 -6.70
N GLU A 195 -16.27 2.67 -6.89
CA GLU A 195 -17.19 2.44 -5.77
C GLU A 195 -16.87 1.16 -5.01
N GLU A 196 -16.51 0.07 -5.70
CA GLU A 196 -16.03 -1.15 -5.04
C GLU A 196 -14.72 -0.92 -4.29
N ALA A 197 -13.80 -0.12 -4.83
CA ALA A 197 -12.57 0.30 -4.15
C ALA A 197 -12.87 1.07 -2.86
N LYS A 198 -13.82 2.01 -2.90
CA LYS A 198 -14.23 2.77 -1.72
C LYS A 198 -14.85 1.91 -0.61
N LYS A 199 -15.51 0.81 -0.96
CA LYS A 199 -16.06 -0.16 0.01
C LYS A 199 -14.96 -1.02 0.64
N ARG A 200 -13.91 -1.31 -0.14
CA ARG A 200 -12.77 -2.13 0.27
C ARG A 200 -11.66 -1.34 0.97
N ASP A 201 -11.76 -0.02 1.04
CA ASP A 201 -10.79 0.85 1.71
C ASP A 201 -10.55 0.38 3.15
N HIS A 202 -9.31 -0.07 3.43
CA HIS A 202 -8.95 -0.62 4.72
C HIS A 202 -9.19 0.34 5.88
N ARG A 203 -9.19 1.66 5.67
CA ARG A 203 -9.41 2.66 6.74
C ARG A 203 -10.85 2.61 7.23
N LYS A 204 -11.81 2.52 6.30
CA LYS A 204 -13.24 2.39 6.62
C LYS A 204 -13.52 1.03 7.25
N LEU A 205 -13.01 -0.04 6.64
CA LEU A 205 -13.17 -1.39 7.15
C LEU A 205 -12.54 -1.56 8.54
N ALA A 206 -11.33 -1.03 8.74
CA ALA A 206 -10.67 -1.09 10.03
C ALA A 206 -11.43 -0.36 11.14
N GLN A 207 -12.03 0.78 10.84
CA GLN A 207 -12.87 1.50 11.80
C GLN A 207 -14.14 0.69 12.12
N GLN A 208 -14.82 0.18 11.09
CA GLN A 208 -16.02 -0.64 11.23
C GLN A 208 -15.76 -1.92 12.04
N LEU A 209 -14.62 -2.57 11.81
CA LEU A 209 -14.24 -3.83 12.45
C LEU A 209 -13.38 -3.64 13.71
N GLN A 210 -13.17 -2.40 14.14
CA GLN A 210 -12.39 -2.04 15.33
C GLN A 210 -10.97 -2.65 15.33
N ILE A 211 -10.27 -2.55 14.20
CA ILE A 211 -8.92 -3.13 14.02
C ILE A 211 -7.84 -2.23 14.64
N TYR A 212 -7.91 -0.93 14.41
CA TYR A 212 -6.97 0.04 14.97
C TYR A 212 -7.65 1.39 15.22
N ALA A 213 -6.99 2.21 16.02
CA ALA A 213 -7.30 3.62 16.21
C ALA A 213 -6.08 4.49 15.94
N MET A 214 -6.31 5.76 15.63
CA MET A 214 -5.26 6.79 15.58
C MET A 214 -5.57 7.81 16.68
N SER A 215 -4.52 8.32 17.32
CA SER A 215 -4.63 9.34 18.36
C SER A 215 -3.68 10.48 18.02
N ASP A 216 -4.20 11.70 17.97
CA ASP A 216 -3.39 12.89 17.71
C ASP A 216 -2.34 13.12 18.81
N GLU A 217 -2.67 12.77 20.07
CA GLU A 217 -1.76 12.83 21.22
C GLU A 217 -0.61 11.81 21.12
N ILE A 218 -0.84 10.66 20.48
CA ILE A 218 0.21 9.65 20.25
C ILE A 218 1.07 10.05 19.03
N GLY A 219 0.45 10.64 18.02
CA GLY A 219 1.11 11.15 16.83
C GLY A 219 0.74 10.41 15.54
N ARG A 220 0.89 11.13 14.42
CA ARG A 220 0.51 10.64 13.10
C ARG A 220 1.40 9.49 12.64
N GLY A 221 0.78 8.46 12.07
CA GLY A 221 1.48 7.28 11.54
C GLY A 221 1.92 6.29 12.64
N LEU A 222 1.35 6.39 13.84
CA LEU A 222 1.61 5.48 14.96
C LEU A 222 0.28 4.82 15.37
N PRO A 223 -0.14 3.74 14.67
CA PRO A 223 -1.44 3.12 14.92
C PRO A 223 -1.51 2.44 16.29
N LEU A 224 -2.64 2.62 16.97
CA LEU A 224 -3.01 1.88 18.17
C LEU A 224 -3.78 0.62 17.75
N TRP A 225 -3.16 -0.54 17.91
CA TRP A 225 -3.81 -1.81 17.65
C TRP A 225 -4.88 -2.10 18.70
N LEU A 226 -6.13 -2.17 18.28
CA LEU A 226 -7.27 -2.52 19.13
C LEU A 226 -7.32 -4.05 19.30
N PRO A 227 -8.11 -4.60 20.24
CA PRO A 227 -8.14 -6.04 20.52
C PRO A 227 -8.33 -6.90 19.27
N HIS A 228 -9.22 -6.50 18.36
CA HIS A 228 -9.46 -7.26 17.13
C HIS A 228 -8.23 -7.27 16.20
N GLY A 229 -7.58 -6.13 16.00
CA GLY A 229 -6.38 -6.06 15.18
C GLY A 229 -5.18 -6.77 15.82
N ALA A 230 -5.05 -6.71 17.14
CA ALA A 230 -4.01 -7.43 17.88
C ALA A 230 -4.12 -8.95 17.70
N ILE A 231 -5.34 -9.50 17.67
CA ILE A 231 -5.56 -10.93 17.38
C ILE A 231 -5.08 -11.29 15.97
N ILE A 232 -5.45 -10.49 14.96
CA ILE A 232 -5.01 -10.73 13.57
C ILE A 232 -3.48 -10.75 13.49
N ARG A 233 -2.81 -9.82 14.18
CA ARG A 233 -1.35 -9.80 14.26
C ARG A 233 -0.80 -11.09 14.86
N GLN A 234 -1.32 -11.51 16.00
CA GLN A 234 -0.85 -12.73 16.67
C GLN A 234 -1.05 -13.99 15.83
N GLU A 235 -2.15 -14.09 15.07
CA GLU A 235 -2.40 -15.20 14.14
C GLU A 235 -1.36 -15.22 13.00
N LEU A 236 -1.01 -14.05 12.44
CA LEU A 236 0.05 -13.93 11.42
C LEU A 236 1.44 -14.23 12.01
N GLU A 237 1.74 -13.74 13.21
CA GLU A 237 2.98 -14.04 13.93
C GLU A 237 3.09 -15.55 14.22
N GLN A 238 2.01 -16.19 14.63
CA GLN A 238 1.96 -17.62 14.89
C GLN A 238 2.18 -18.42 13.59
N LEU A 239 1.49 -18.09 12.50
CA LEU A 239 1.71 -18.69 11.20
C LEU A 239 3.18 -18.61 10.79
N ALA A 240 3.77 -17.41 10.92
CA ALA A 240 5.17 -17.21 10.58
C ALA A 240 6.10 -18.05 11.47
N ARG A 241 5.94 -17.99 12.81
CA ARG A 241 6.76 -18.78 13.75
C ARG A 241 6.70 -20.27 13.46
N GLU A 242 5.52 -20.81 13.20
CA GLU A 242 5.35 -22.24 12.89
C GLU A 242 6.08 -22.66 11.60
N GLN A 243 6.03 -21.82 10.57
CA GLN A 243 6.67 -22.11 9.29
C GLN A 243 8.18 -21.88 9.35
N GLU A 244 8.60 -20.77 9.94
CA GLU A 244 10.00 -20.41 10.15
C GLU A 244 10.74 -21.45 11.00
N HIS A 245 10.10 -21.97 12.05
CA HIS A 245 10.69 -23.03 12.87
C HIS A 245 10.95 -24.31 12.06
N LYS A 246 10.01 -24.71 11.19
CA LYS A 246 10.19 -25.87 10.30
C LYS A 246 11.33 -25.66 9.30
N ASP A 247 11.56 -24.41 8.90
CA ASP A 247 12.60 -24.02 7.95
C ASP A 247 13.94 -23.67 8.65
N GLY A 248 14.04 -23.91 9.97
CA GLY A 248 15.29 -23.77 10.73
C GLY A 248 15.68 -22.34 11.07
N TYR A 249 14.72 -21.40 11.13
CA TYR A 249 14.96 -20.06 11.64
C TYR A 249 15.04 -20.04 13.17
N LEU A 250 15.92 -19.19 13.67
CA LEU A 250 16.14 -18.97 15.10
C LEU A 250 15.59 -17.59 15.47
N PRO A 251 14.56 -17.53 16.35
CA PRO A 251 13.98 -16.27 16.75
C PRO A 251 14.95 -15.49 17.66
N VAL A 252 15.07 -14.20 17.42
CA VAL A 252 15.84 -13.26 18.24
C VAL A 252 14.99 -12.05 18.61
N SER A 253 15.44 -11.26 19.58
CA SER A 253 14.81 -9.99 19.97
C SER A 253 15.91 -8.98 20.24
N THR A 254 15.85 -7.83 19.58
CA THR A 254 16.90 -6.81 19.67
C THR A 254 16.33 -5.44 20.06
N PRO A 255 17.14 -4.56 20.67
CA PRO A 255 16.69 -3.21 21.03
C PRO A 255 16.19 -2.40 19.83
N VAL A 256 15.20 -1.53 20.05
CA VAL A 256 14.67 -0.61 19.02
C VAL A 256 15.48 0.69 18.88
N ILE A 257 16.52 0.85 19.70
CA ILE A 257 17.36 2.04 19.79
C ILE A 257 18.82 1.62 19.85
N ALA A 258 19.70 2.35 19.18
CA ALA A 258 21.14 2.10 19.22
C ALA A 258 21.95 3.39 19.06
N LYS A 259 23.23 3.31 19.42
CA LYS A 259 24.18 4.42 19.27
C LYS A 259 24.38 4.81 17.81
N GLU A 260 24.67 6.08 17.60
CA GLU A 260 25.02 6.68 16.30
C GLU A 260 26.11 5.88 15.56
N SER A 261 27.12 5.37 16.28
CA SER A 261 28.23 4.60 15.72
C SER A 261 27.81 3.36 14.94
N LEU A 262 26.74 2.67 15.37
CA LEU A 262 26.20 1.49 14.68
C LEU A 262 25.63 1.86 13.30
N TYR A 263 24.94 3.00 13.22
CA TYR A 263 24.33 3.46 11.98
C TYR A 263 25.33 4.11 11.02
N HIS A 264 26.41 4.70 11.53
CA HIS A 264 27.57 5.09 10.70
C HIS A 264 28.27 3.87 10.12
N ARG A 265 28.55 2.85 10.94
CA ARG A 265 29.22 1.61 10.50
C ARG A 265 28.41 0.89 9.43
N SER A 266 27.10 0.76 9.64
CA SER A 266 26.20 0.14 8.67
C SER A 266 25.94 1.00 7.43
N GLY A 267 26.22 2.30 7.47
CA GLY A 267 25.98 3.25 6.38
C GLY A 267 24.58 3.88 6.35
N HIS A 268 23.70 3.53 7.30
CA HIS A 268 22.34 4.07 7.33
C HIS A 268 22.31 5.58 7.56
N LEU A 269 23.25 6.15 8.32
CA LEU A 269 23.30 7.60 8.50
C LEU A 269 23.80 8.35 7.26
N GLN A 270 24.53 7.69 6.38
CA GLN A 270 25.05 8.29 5.16
C GLN A 270 23.97 8.30 4.06
N TYR A 271 23.18 7.23 3.96
CA TYR A 271 22.23 7.05 2.86
C TYR A 271 20.75 7.17 3.25
N TYR A 272 20.42 7.09 4.55
CA TYR A 272 19.05 6.95 5.05
C TYR A 272 18.68 7.96 6.15
N LYS A 273 19.55 8.93 6.44
CA LYS A 273 19.37 9.88 7.55
C LYS A 273 18.10 10.72 7.45
N GLU A 274 17.70 11.11 6.25
CA GLU A 274 16.48 11.92 6.04
C GLU A 274 15.20 11.16 6.41
N ASP A 275 15.24 9.83 6.29
CA ASP A 275 14.14 8.92 6.64
C ASP A 275 14.27 8.36 8.07
N MET A 276 15.28 8.79 8.85
CA MET A 276 15.44 8.41 10.25
C MET A 276 14.82 9.47 11.17
N TYR A 277 14.29 9.02 12.31
CA TYR A 277 13.92 9.96 13.37
C TYR A 277 15.15 10.70 13.89
N ALA A 278 14.94 11.96 14.32
CA ALA A 278 15.99 12.74 14.95
C ALA A 278 16.60 11.99 16.15
N PRO A 279 17.92 12.12 16.38
CA PRO A 279 18.57 11.43 17.49
C PRO A 279 18.07 11.93 18.84
N ILE A 280 18.06 11.03 19.82
CA ILE A 280 17.94 11.34 21.23
C ILE A 280 19.36 11.57 21.76
N GLU A 281 19.61 12.74 22.33
CA GLU A 281 20.91 13.09 22.92
C GLU A 281 20.90 12.78 24.42
N ILE A 282 21.85 11.95 24.86
CA ILE A 282 22.02 11.52 26.25
C ILE A 282 23.51 11.55 26.57
N GLU A 283 23.95 12.36 27.53
CA GLU A 283 25.34 12.38 28.03
C GLU A 283 26.39 12.47 26.91
N ASP A 284 26.20 13.42 25.99
CA ASP A 284 27.04 13.65 24.80
C ASP A 284 27.05 12.51 23.75
N GLU A 285 26.25 11.46 23.95
CA GLU A 285 26.01 10.40 22.97
C GLU A 285 24.68 10.59 22.24
N LYS A 286 24.68 10.25 20.95
CA LYS A 286 23.48 10.23 20.10
C LYS A 286 22.95 8.82 19.95
N TYR A 287 21.67 8.65 20.20
CA TYR A 287 20.93 7.41 20.01
C TYR A 287 19.85 7.61 18.96
N TYR A 288 19.68 6.63 18.07
CA TYR A 288 18.63 6.66 17.05
C TYR A 288 17.69 5.47 17.22
N LEU A 289 16.39 5.74 17.05
CA LEU A 289 15.42 4.68 16.78
C LEU A 289 15.80 3.98 15.48
N ARG A 290 15.77 2.64 15.49
CA ARG A 290 16.21 1.86 14.34
C ARG A 290 15.25 2.00 13.15
N PRO A 291 15.76 2.29 11.94
CA PRO A 291 14.94 2.29 10.72
C PRO A 291 14.78 0.90 10.12
N MET A 292 15.67 -0.03 10.50
CA MET A 292 15.76 -1.43 10.05
C MET A 292 16.41 -2.30 11.13
N ASN A 293 16.15 -3.61 11.12
CA ASN A 293 16.70 -4.53 12.13
C ASN A 293 18.13 -5.03 11.80
N CYS A 294 18.54 -4.97 10.53
CA CYS A 294 19.81 -5.52 10.02
C CYS A 294 21.04 -5.26 10.92
N PRO A 295 21.38 -4.01 11.28
CA PRO A 295 22.56 -3.73 12.10
C PRO A 295 22.57 -4.49 13.43
N HIS A 296 21.41 -4.69 14.04
CA HIS A 296 21.30 -5.37 15.34
C HIS A 296 21.49 -6.88 15.19
N HIS A 297 20.99 -7.47 14.10
CA HIS A 297 21.21 -8.88 13.81
C HIS A 297 22.67 -9.16 13.48
N HIS A 298 23.38 -8.21 12.86
CA HIS A 298 24.82 -8.34 12.60
C HIS A 298 25.62 -8.37 13.90
N GLU A 299 25.24 -7.57 14.90
CA GLU A 299 25.87 -7.64 16.23
C GLU A 299 25.59 -8.98 16.94
N ILE A 300 24.42 -9.60 16.73
CA ILE A 300 24.18 -10.99 17.19
C ILE A 300 25.10 -11.97 16.45
N TYR A 301 25.23 -11.84 15.14
CA TYR A 301 26.17 -12.70 14.39
C TYR A 301 27.60 -12.54 14.92
N LEU A 302 28.04 -11.32 15.16
CA LEU A 302 29.40 -11.02 15.65
C LEU A 302 29.65 -11.42 17.12
N SER A 303 28.61 -11.79 17.88
CA SER A 303 28.78 -12.13 19.30
C SER A 303 29.57 -13.42 19.53
N GLN A 304 29.75 -14.24 18.48
CA GLN A 304 30.48 -15.50 18.52
C GLN A 304 31.14 -15.81 17.18
N PRO A 305 32.24 -16.58 17.16
CA PRO A 305 32.80 -17.10 15.91
C PRO A 305 31.88 -18.17 15.30
N HIS A 306 31.85 -18.27 13.97
CA HIS A 306 31.04 -19.25 13.24
C HIS A 306 31.89 -20.14 12.34
N SER A 307 31.60 -21.44 12.33
CA SER A 307 32.18 -22.41 11.40
C SER A 307 31.33 -22.54 10.13
N TYR A 308 31.96 -22.89 9.01
CA TYR A 308 31.27 -23.21 7.77
C TYR A 308 30.16 -24.29 7.94
N ARG A 309 30.27 -25.15 8.96
CA ARG A 309 29.31 -26.24 9.28
C ARG A 309 27.99 -25.74 9.88
N GLU A 310 28.01 -24.56 10.47
CA GLU A 310 26.84 -23.96 11.13
C GLU A 310 25.99 -23.16 10.13
N LEU A 311 26.52 -22.94 8.92
CA LEU A 311 25.86 -22.18 7.86
C LEU A 311 25.02 -23.10 6.96
N PRO A 312 23.81 -22.67 6.57
CA PRO A 312 23.26 -21.31 6.71
C PRO A 312 22.63 -21.06 8.10
N LEU A 313 22.96 -19.91 8.70
CA LEU A 313 22.36 -19.43 9.95
C LEU A 313 21.23 -18.45 9.62
N ARG A 314 20.04 -18.65 10.17
CA ARG A 314 18.85 -17.85 9.86
C ARG A 314 18.30 -17.20 11.13
N LEU A 315 18.47 -15.90 11.29
CA LEU A 315 17.92 -15.16 12.44
C LEU A 315 16.62 -14.47 12.03
N SER A 316 15.52 -14.69 12.75
CA SER A 316 14.24 -14.00 12.51
C SER A 316 13.79 -13.17 13.71
N GLU A 317 13.15 -12.04 13.45
CA GLU A 317 12.60 -11.15 14.46
C GLU A 317 11.34 -10.46 13.92
N TYR A 318 10.26 -10.46 14.71
CA TYR A 318 9.20 -9.48 14.53
C TYR A 318 9.65 -8.12 15.09
N GLY A 319 10.45 -7.42 14.28
CA GLY A 319 11.20 -6.26 14.72
C GLY A 319 10.44 -4.96 14.52
N HIS A 320 10.28 -4.19 15.60
CA HIS A 320 9.74 -2.83 15.55
C HIS A 320 10.75 -1.85 14.98
N VAL A 321 10.38 -1.10 13.95
CA VAL A 321 11.23 -0.09 13.31
C VAL A 321 10.48 1.22 13.14
N TYR A 322 11.23 2.31 12.98
CA TYR A 322 10.69 3.66 12.86
C TYR A 322 11.31 4.41 11.68
N ARG A 323 10.47 4.95 10.80
CA ARG A 323 10.86 5.74 9.63
C ARG A 323 10.15 7.08 9.63
N TYR A 324 10.91 8.14 9.37
CA TYR A 324 10.42 9.49 9.28
C TYR A 324 9.75 9.74 7.92
N GLU A 325 8.57 9.17 7.75
CA GLU A 325 7.77 9.40 6.54
C GLU A 325 7.15 10.80 6.56
N ALA A 326 7.14 11.48 5.40
CA ALA A 326 6.49 12.77 5.24
C ALA A 326 5.01 12.69 5.66
N SER A 327 4.52 13.68 6.41
CA SER A 327 3.18 13.64 7.00
C SER A 327 2.05 13.52 5.96
N GLY A 328 2.25 14.07 4.76
CA GLY A 328 1.33 13.95 3.63
C GLY A 328 1.30 12.57 2.96
N ALA A 329 2.32 11.73 3.19
CA ALA A 329 2.41 10.39 2.63
C ALA A 329 1.75 9.31 3.52
N LEU A 330 1.53 9.63 4.81
CA LEU A 330 0.93 8.70 5.77
C LEU A 330 -0.50 8.34 5.38
N THR A 331 -0.78 7.03 5.31
CA THR A 331 -2.08 6.53 4.84
C THR A 331 -2.50 5.31 5.66
N GLY A 332 -3.38 5.53 6.66
CA GLY A 332 -3.93 4.47 7.49
C GLY A 332 -2.86 3.54 8.05
N LEU A 333 -2.97 2.25 7.71
CA LEU A 333 -1.98 1.22 8.04
C LEU A 333 -1.04 0.90 6.85
N MET A 334 -1.33 1.36 5.63
CA MET A 334 -0.51 1.08 4.44
C MET A 334 0.86 1.77 4.48
N ARG A 335 0.90 3.00 5.05
CA ARG A 335 2.12 3.78 5.23
C ARG A 335 2.11 4.48 6.58
N THR A 336 2.89 3.94 7.50
CA THR A 336 3.03 4.38 8.90
C THR A 336 4.48 4.79 9.18
N ARG A 337 4.71 5.46 10.32
CA ARG A 337 6.05 5.80 10.80
C ARG A 337 6.63 4.74 11.72
N GLY A 338 5.79 4.15 12.56
CA GLY A 338 6.15 3.00 13.39
C GLY A 338 5.45 1.76 12.87
N PHE A 339 6.21 0.67 12.71
CA PHE A 339 5.67 -0.60 12.24
C PHE A 339 6.54 -1.78 12.68
N CYS A 340 5.98 -2.98 12.63
CA CYS A 340 6.65 -4.21 13.02
C CYS A 340 6.71 -5.18 11.84
N GLN A 341 7.91 -5.63 11.48
CA GLN A 341 8.15 -6.44 10.28
C GLN A 341 8.47 -7.89 10.64
N ASN A 342 7.97 -8.84 9.84
CA ASN A 342 8.44 -10.23 9.86
C ASN A 342 9.83 -10.35 9.23
N ASP A 343 10.82 -9.73 9.86
CA ASP A 343 12.14 -9.56 9.28
C ASP A 343 13.06 -10.74 9.62
N ALA A 344 13.97 -11.06 8.72
CA ALA A 344 14.97 -12.07 8.96
C ALA A 344 16.23 -11.85 8.12
N HIS A 345 17.35 -12.24 8.69
CA HIS A 345 18.68 -12.17 8.09
C HIS A 345 19.29 -13.57 8.04
N ILE A 346 19.52 -14.04 6.81
CA ILE A 346 20.14 -15.34 6.55
C ILE A 346 21.60 -15.11 6.23
N TYR A 347 22.48 -15.68 7.04
CA TYR A 347 23.92 -15.65 6.88
C TYR A 347 24.33 -16.97 6.22
N CYS A 348 24.82 -16.91 4.99
CA CYS A 348 25.17 -18.10 4.22
C CYS A 348 26.50 -17.93 3.49
N ARG A 349 27.07 -19.06 3.07
CA ARG A 349 28.22 -19.07 2.17
C ARG A 349 27.78 -18.72 0.74
N TYR A 350 28.74 -18.35 -0.10
CA TYR A 350 28.48 -18.05 -1.51
C TYR A 350 27.82 -19.23 -2.25
N ASP A 351 28.30 -20.46 -2.02
CA ASP A 351 27.76 -21.68 -2.65
C ASP A 351 26.33 -22.01 -2.22
N GLN A 352 25.87 -21.46 -1.08
CA GLN A 352 24.53 -21.66 -0.54
C GLN A 352 23.54 -20.56 -0.94
N ALA A 353 24.03 -19.40 -1.39
CA ALA A 353 23.22 -18.19 -1.56
C ALA A 353 22.03 -18.39 -2.52
N LYS A 354 22.23 -19.10 -3.64
CA LYS A 354 21.15 -19.40 -4.60
C LYS A 354 20.03 -20.23 -3.97
N GLU A 355 20.38 -21.30 -3.24
CA GLU A 355 19.40 -22.20 -2.64
C GLU A 355 18.64 -21.50 -1.51
N GLU A 356 19.33 -20.75 -0.66
CA GLU A 356 18.69 -19.98 0.42
C GLU A 356 17.77 -18.88 -0.10
N PHE A 357 18.18 -18.21 -1.18
CA PHE A 357 17.36 -17.21 -1.81
C PHE A 357 16.10 -17.82 -2.45
N LEU A 358 16.22 -18.97 -3.13
CA LEU A 358 15.08 -19.74 -3.64
C LEU A 358 14.13 -20.15 -2.52
N ARG A 359 14.64 -20.66 -1.39
CA ARG A 359 13.82 -21.02 -0.22
C ARG A 359 13.05 -19.80 0.31
N ALA A 360 13.68 -18.62 0.36
CA ALA A 360 13.01 -17.39 0.74
C ALA A 360 11.88 -17.02 -0.24
N LEU A 361 12.07 -17.20 -1.55
CA LEU A 361 11.01 -16.96 -2.55
C LEU A 361 9.83 -17.94 -2.40
N LEU A 362 10.10 -19.22 -2.19
CA LEU A 362 9.06 -20.24 -2.00
C LEU A 362 8.28 -20.03 -0.70
N LEU A 363 8.92 -19.50 0.34
CA LEU A 363 8.24 -19.13 1.59
C LEU A 363 7.17 -18.05 1.37
N HIS A 364 7.44 -17.06 0.50
CA HIS A 364 6.45 -16.05 0.12
C HIS A 364 5.23 -16.70 -0.57
N ALA A 365 5.50 -17.50 -1.60
CA ALA A 365 4.45 -18.19 -2.35
C ALA A 365 3.57 -19.05 -1.44
N LYS A 366 4.18 -19.75 -0.48
CA LYS A 366 3.47 -20.56 0.50
C LYS A 366 2.52 -19.74 1.38
N TYR A 367 2.95 -18.58 1.88
CA TYR A 367 2.06 -17.71 2.65
C TYR A 367 0.94 -17.14 1.79
N TYR A 368 1.24 -16.77 0.55
CA TYR A 368 0.24 -16.27 -0.38
C TYR A 368 -0.80 -17.33 -0.73
N GLU A 369 -0.39 -18.59 -0.89
CA GLU A 369 -1.30 -19.73 -1.06
C GLU A 369 -2.22 -19.90 0.15
N ILE A 370 -1.67 -19.94 1.37
CA ILE A 370 -2.44 -20.06 2.63
C ILE A 370 -3.46 -18.92 2.78
N LEU A 371 -3.13 -17.73 2.32
CA LEU A 371 -3.98 -16.54 2.38
C LEU A 371 -4.88 -16.38 1.15
N GLY A 372 -4.79 -17.25 0.15
CA GLY A 372 -5.60 -17.16 -1.07
C GLY A 372 -5.21 -16.00 -2.01
N ILE A 373 -3.99 -15.47 -1.90
CA ILE A 373 -3.46 -14.42 -2.75
C ILE A 373 -2.93 -15.05 -4.05
N LYS A 374 -3.66 -14.84 -5.16
CA LYS A 374 -3.34 -15.46 -6.46
C LYS A 374 -2.65 -14.54 -7.45
N ASN A 375 -2.98 -13.24 -7.42
CA ASN A 375 -2.50 -12.28 -8.40
C ASN A 375 -1.27 -11.55 -7.84
N TYR A 376 -0.10 -12.14 -8.03
CA TYR A 376 1.16 -11.52 -7.66
C TYR A 376 2.25 -11.86 -8.68
N TYR A 377 3.23 -10.98 -8.76
CA TYR A 377 4.46 -11.21 -9.53
C TYR A 377 5.66 -10.64 -8.78
N MET A 378 6.85 -11.10 -9.13
CA MET A 378 8.09 -10.57 -8.59
C MET A 378 8.64 -9.49 -9.51
N ARG A 379 9.13 -8.39 -8.94
CA ARG A 379 9.83 -7.36 -9.68
C ARG A 379 11.29 -7.33 -9.26
N LEU A 380 12.18 -7.73 -10.17
CA LEU A 380 13.62 -7.59 -10.00
C LEU A 380 14.03 -6.15 -10.32
N SER A 381 14.44 -5.41 -9.30
CA SER A 381 14.92 -4.04 -9.45
C SER A 381 16.43 -4.04 -9.69
N LEU A 382 16.83 -3.56 -10.87
CA LEU A 382 18.20 -3.47 -11.34
C LEU A 382 18.77 -2.06 -11.12
N PRO A 383 20.09 -1.92 -10.90
CA PRO A 383 20.72 -0.62 -10.78
C PRO A 383 20.70 0.13 -12.11
N ASP A 384 20.60 1.46 -12.05
CA ASP A 384 20.89 2.33 -13.19
C ASP A 384 22.38 2.70 -13.20
N LEU A 385 23.17 1.99 -13.99
CA LEU A 385 24.62 2.18 -14.10
C LEU A 385 25.02 3.53 -14.73
N GLN A 386 24.07 4.34 -15.20
CA GLN A 386 24.33 5.71 -15.67
C GLN A 386 24.26 6.75 -14.53
N LYS A 387 23.66 6.40 -13.39
CA LYS A 387 23.53 7.26 -12.20
C LYS A 387 24.40 6.72 -11.05
N ASN A 388 25.71 6.89 -11.18
CA ASN A 388 26.71 6.30 -10.27
C ASN A 388 26.65 6.78 -8.83
N ASP A 389 26.05 7.95 -8.54
CA ASP A 389 26.07 8.51 -7.18
C ASP A 389 25.11 7.81 -6.19
N LYS A 390 24.13 7.05 -6.70
CA LYS A 390 23.14 6.32 -5.89
C LYS A 390 23.61 4.92 -5.47
N TYR A 391 24.56 4.32 -6.19
CA TYR A 391 24.95 2.92 -6.04
C TYR A 391 26.41 2.78 -5.65
N ILE A 392 26.74 1.70 -4.95
CA ILE A 392 28.12 1.42 -4.58
C ILE A 392 28.90 0.87 -5.78
N SER A 393 30.12 1.39 -5.98
CA SER A 393 30.98 1.15 -7.14
C SER A 393 31.69 -0.22 -7.12
N GLU A 394 30.91 -1.31 -7.15
CA GLU A 394 31.39 -2.70 -7.08
C GLU A 394 30.81 -3.57 -8.23
N PRO A 395 31.13 -3.29 -9.51
CA PRO A 395 30.41 -3.83 -10.66
C PRO A 395 30.43 -5.36 -10.76
N LYS A 396 31.51 -6.01 -10.30
CA LYS A 396 31.63 -7.47 -10.31
C LYS A 396 30.66 -8.12 -9.32
N LYS A 397 30.61 -7.62 -8.07
CA LYS A 397 29.71 -8.16 -7.05
C LYS A 397 28.24 -7.94 -7.40
N TRP A 398 27.92 -6.81 -8.04
CA TRP A 398 26.59 -6.57 -8.60
C TRP A 398 26.21 -7.62 -9.65
N ALA A 399 27.10 -7.92 -10.59
CA ALA A 399 26.86 -8.94 -11.60
C ALA A 399 26.64 -10.32 -10.98
N ASP A 400 27.47 -10.70 -10.01
CA ASP A 400 27.35 -11.98 -9.29
C ASP A 400 26.03 -12.08 -8.53
N ALA A 401 25.65 -11.03 -7.78
CA ALA A 401 24.40 -10.96 -7.05
C ALA A 401 23.16 -11.03 -7.97
N ILE A 402 23.17 -10.30 -9.09
CA ILE A 402 22.09 -10.33 -10.07
C ILE A 402 21.95 -11.72 -10.69
N ASN A 403 23.07 -12.40 -11.00
CA ASN A 403 23.04 -13.75 -11.56
C ASN A 403 22.46 -14.76 -10.56
N ILE A 404 22.90 -14.73 -9.29
CA ILE A 404 22.35 -15.59 -8.22
C ILE A 404 20.84 -15.40 -8.10
N ILE A 405 20.39 -14.15 -8.07
CA ILE A 405 18.98 -13.79 -7.94
C ILE A 405 18.19 -14.27 -9.16
N ARG A 406 18.64 -13.97 -10.38
CA ARG A 406 17.94 -14.36 -11.61
C ARG A 406 17.81 -15.87 -11.71
N ASP A 407 18.87 -16.60 -11.39
CA ASP A 407 18.89 -18.06 -11.33
C ASP A 407 17.87 -18.63 -10.31
N ALA A 408 17.80 -18.02 -9.11
CA ALA A 408 16.83 -18.42 -8.09
C ALA A 408 15.39 -18.10 -8.52
N MET A 409 15.15 -16.94 -9.14
CA MET A 409 13.84 -16.55 -9.67
C MET A 409 13.38 -17.50 -10.78
N GLN A 410 14.25 -17.85 -11.72
CA GLN A 410 13.95 -18.83 -12.76
C GLN A 410 13.64 -20.21 -12.16
N ALA A 411 14.45 -20.67 -11.20
CA ALA A 411 14.22 -21.96 -10.53
C ALA A 411 12.91 -22.00 -9.72
N SER A 412 12.41 -20.85 -9.26
CA SER A 412 11.16 -20.75 -8.51
C SER A 412 9.91 -20.99 -9.35
N ASN A 413 9.99 -20.85 -10.68
CA ASN A 413 8.85 -20.85 -11.61
C ASN A 413 7.75 -19.82 -11.27
N LEU A 414 8.08 -18.78 -10.48
CA LEU A 414 7.16 -17.68 -10.18
C LEU A 414 7.23 -16.58 -11.25
N PRO A 415 6.12 -15.91 -11.59
CA PRO A 415 6.11 -14.87 -12.60
C PRO A 415 6.94 -13.66 -12.16
N PHE A 416 7.74 -13.11 -13.06
CA PHE A 416 8.55 -11.92 -12.75
C PHE A 416 8.82 -11.00 -13.93
N VAL A 417 9.15 -9.75 -13.61
CA VAL A 417 9.59 -8.70 -14.53
C VAL A 417 10.87 -8.05 -14.02
N GLU A 418 11.67 -7.47 -14.92
CA GLU A 418 12.87 -6.70 -14.57
C GLU A 418 12.61 -5.19 -14.79
N GLU A 419 12.95 -4.35 -13.80
CA GLU A 419 12.86 -2.89 -13.89
C GLU A 419 14.21 -2.23 -13.57
N LYS A 420 14.61 -1.24 -14.38
CA LYS A 420 15.89 -0.51 -14.19
C LYS A 420 15.71 0.74 -13.33
N GLY A 421 16.69 1.05 -12.48
CA GLY A 421 16.75 2.26 -11.65
C GLY A 421 16.16 2.16 -10.26
N GLU A 422 15.46 1.05 -9.98
CA GLU A 422 14.72 0.87 -8.73
C GLU A 422 15.49 0.10 -7.64
N ALA A 423 16.73 -0.37 -7.90
CA ALA A 423 17.51 -1.14 -6.92
C ALA A 423 17.84 -0.36 -5.62
N ALA A 424 18.12 -1.09 -4.54
CA ALA A 424 18.63 -0.51 -3.30
C ALA A 424 20.10 -0.06 -3.46
N PHE A 425 20.58 0.82 -2.58
CA PHE A 425 21.94 1.34 -2.69
C PHE A 425 23.02 0.26 -2.46
N TYR A 426 22.69 -0.81 -1.73
CA TYR A 426 23.59 -1.91 -1.36
C TYR A 426 23.33 -3.23 -2.10
N GLY A 427 22.41 -3.28 -3.06
CA GLY A 427 22.20 -4.50 -3.82
C GLY A 427 20.90 -4.56 -4.63
N PRO A 428 20.79 -5.57 -5.50
CA PRO A 428 19.54 -5.85 -6.22
C PRO A 428 18.45 -6.27 -5.21
N LYS A 429 17.23 -5.79 -5.44
CA LYS A 429 16.07 -6.17 -4.63
C LYS A 429 15.00 -6.82 -5.49
N ILE A 430 14.25 -7.73 -4.89
CA ILE A 430 13.02 -8.28 -5.45
C ILE A 430 11.86 -7.81 -4.61
N ASP A 431 10.94 -7.08 -5.22
CA ASP A 431 9.66 -6.74 -4.59
C ASP A 431 8.60 -7.74 -5.05
N PHE A 432 7.81 -8.28 -4.12
CA PHE A 432 6.59 -9.00 -4.48
C PHE A 432 5.47 -7.98 -4.65
N MET A 433 5.05 -7.83 -5.90
CA MET A 433 3.97 -6.97 -6.32
C MET A 433 2.68 -7.77 -6.25
N ILE A 434 1.74 -7.34 -5.41
CA ILE A 434 0.42 -7.95 -5.30
C ILE A 434 -0.61 -7.00 -5.89
N GLU A 435 -1.46 -7.52 -6.77
CA GLU A 435 -2.63 -6.81 -7.26
C GLU A 435 -3.79 -7.02 -6.28
N SER A 436 -4.29 -5.92 -5.72
CA SER A 436 -5.49 -5.94 -4.89
C SER A 436 -6.74 -6.25 -5.72
N ALA A 437 -7.83 -6.62 -5.05
CA ALA A 437 -9.12 -6.92 -5.69
C ALA A 437 -9.74 -5.74 -6.48
N ILE A 438 -9.15 -4.55 -6.40
CA ILE A 438 -9.59 -3.31 -7.06
C ILE A 438 -8.58 -2.83 -8.13
N GLY A 439 -7.58 -3.66 -8.46
CA GLY A 439 -6.60 -3.39 -9.51
C GLY A 439 -5.45 -2.47 -9.11
N GLN A 440 -5.29 -2.17 -7.82
CA GLN A 440 -4.15 -1.41 -7.31
C GLN A 440 -3.02 -2.37 -6.93
N GLU A 441 -1.81 -2.08 -7.41
CA GLU A 441 -0.61 -2.86 -7.10
C GLU A 441 0.09 -2.32 -5.85
N TYR A 442 0.56 -3.25 -5.01
CA TYR A 442 1.29 -2.96 -3.79
C TYR A 442 2.57 -3.80 -3.73
N ALA A 443 3.70 -3.15 -3.43
CA ALA A 443 4.92 -3.83 -3.00
C ALA A 443 4.79 -4.15 -1.50
N ILE A 444 4.44 -5.40 -1.20
CA ILE A 444 4.08 -5.81 0.17
C ILE A 444 5.25 -6.42 0.93
N SER A 445 6.12 -7.13 0.22
CA SER A 445 7.32 -7.74 0.77
C SER A 445 8.50 -7.63 -0.19
N THR A 446 9.70 -7.78 0.36
CA THR A 446 10.94 -7.66 -0.40
C THR A 446 11.95 -8.71 0.06
N ASN A 447 12.70 -9.26 -0.89
CA ASN A 447 13.92 -10.03 -0.65
C ASN A 447 15.12 -9.32 -1.26
N GLN A 448 16.25 -9.34 -0.56
CA GLN A 448 17.44 -8.61 -0.96
C GLN A 448 18.68 -9.45 -0.65
N LEU A 449 19.66 -9.40 -1.55
CA LEU A 449 20.96 -10.01 -1.34
C LEU A 449 21.98 -8.90 -1.09
N ASP A 450 22.49 -8.83 0.14
CA ASP A 450 23.49 -7.86 0.57
C ASP A 450 24.85 -8.53 0.71
N PHE A 451 25.82 -7.99 -0.04
CA PHE A 451 27.21 -8.42 -0.03
C PHE A 451 28.15 -7.35 0.57
N LEU A 452 27.63 -6.16 0.89
CA LEU A 452 28.40 -5.00 1.35
C LEU A 452 28.46 -4.93 2.86
N THR A 453 27.38 -5.33 3.53
CA THR A 453 27.34 -5.42 4.98
C THR A 453 28.48 -6.30 5.52
N SER A 454 28.84 -7.36 4.79
CA SER A 454 29.93 -8.26 5.18
C SER A 454 31.27 -7.54 5.31
N GLU A 455 31.57 -6.56 4.45
CA GLU A 455 32.78 -5.75 4.57
C GLU A 455 32.66 -4.70 5.67
N ARG A 456 31.51 -4.03 5.77
CA ARG A 456 31.27 -2.98 6.78
C ARG A 456 31.32 -3.50 8.22
N PHE A 457 30.78 -4.69 8.43
CA PHE A 457 30.73 -5.34 9.74
C PHE A 457 31.84 -6.38 9.93
N ASN A 458 32.66 -6.67 8.92
CA ASN A 458 33.63 -7.75 8.95
C ASN A 458 32.98 -9.11 9.33
N LEU A 459 31.84 -9.41 8.69
CA LEU A 459 31.10 -10.64 8.90
C LEU A 459 31.81 -11.79 8.18
N ASN A 460 32.41 -12.69 8.95
CA ASN A 460 33.18 -13.81 8.43
C ASN A 460 32.85 -15.12 9.14
N TYR A 461 33.15 -16.23 8.48
CA TYR A 461 33.16 -17.57 9.04
C TYR A 461 34.51 -18.26 8.83
N ILE A 462 34.76 -19.32 9.61
CA ILE A 462 35.95 -20.17 9.44
C ILE A 462 35.63 -21.31 8.48
N GLY A 463 36.37 -21.34 7.36
CA GLY A 463 36.23 -22.33 6.28
C GLY A 463 36.81 -23.71 6.61
N GLU A 464 36.60 -24.66 5.70
CA GLU A 464 37.22 -26.00 5.76
C GLU A 464 38.75 -25.96 5.73
N ASP A 465 39.29 -24.93 5.10
CA ASP A 465 40.71 -24.61 5.01
C ASP A 465 41.27 -23.94 6.28
N GLY A 466 40.42 -23.70 7.28
CA GLY A 466 40.77 -22.98 8.51
C GLY A 466 40.96 -21.47 8.33
N GLN A 467 40.67 -20.92 7.15
CA GLN A 467 40.79 -19.49 6.86
C GLN A 467 39.47 -18.76 7.12
N SER A 468 39.56 -17.43 7.27
CA SER A 468 38.41 -16.55 7.41
C SER A 468 37.84 -16.21 6.04
N HIS A 469 36.57 -16.49 5.82
CA HIS A 469 35.85 -16.22 4.57
C HIS A 469 34.65 -15.28 4.80
N PRO A 470 34.33 -14.39 3.86
CA PRO A 470 33.22 -13.45 4.00
C PRO A 470 31.86 -14.16 3.88
N ILE A 471 30.87 -13.64 4.59
CA ILE A 471 29.48 -14.10 4.55
C ILE A 471 28.69 -13.40 3.43
N TYR A 472 27.63 -14.03 2.94
CA TYR A 472 26.54 -13.37 2.22
C TYR A 472 25.31 -13.24 3.12
N VAL A 473 24.64 -12.09 3.07
CA VAL A 473 23.43 -11.84 3.88
C VAL A 473 22.22 -11.73 2.96
N ILE A 474 21.20 -12.54 3.22
CA ILE A 474 19.89 -12.42 2.57
C ILE A 474 18.92 -11.79 3.57
N HIS A 475 18.35 -10.66 3.18
CA HIS A 475 17.27 -9.99 3.90
C HIS A 475 15.95 -10.47 3.33
N ARG A 476 15.01 -10.86 4.20
CA ARG A 476 13.69 -11.30 3.76
C ARG A 476 12.61 -10.86 4.72
N ALA A 477 11.46 -10.45 4.18
CA ALA A 477 10.28 -10.09 4.98
C ALA A 477 8.98 -10.54 4.29
N PRO A 478 8.66 -11.85 4.24
CA PRO A 478 7.60 -12.42 3.42
C PRO A 478 6.18 -11.96 3.75
N LEU A 479 5.91 -11.60 5.00
CA LEU A 479 4.64 -10.98 5.42
C LEU A 479 4.76 -9.45 5.55
N GLY A 480 5.88 -8.85 5.14
CA GLY A 480 6.10 -7.41 5.23
C GLY A 480 5.99 -6.89 6.66
N SER A 481 5.41 -5.69 6.81
CA SER A 481 4.97 -5.18 8.12
C SER A 481 3.54 -5.59 8.44
N HIS A 482 3.25 -5.82 9.72
CA HIS A 482 1.88 -6.08 10.17
C HIS A 482 0.89 -5.01 9.70
N GLU A 483 1.28 -3.75 9.81
CA GLU A 483 0.47 -2.61 9.42
C GLU A 483 0.07 -2.74 7.95
N ARG A 484 1.05 -2.82 7.04
CA ARG A 484 0.78 -2.88 5.60
C ARG A 484 0.07 -4.17 5.20
N PHE A 485 0.47 -5.30 5.79
CA PHE A 485 -0.10 -6.59 5.44
C PHE A 485 -1.55 -6.72 5.89
N VAL A 486 -1.88 -6.34 7.13
CA VAL A 486 -3.27 -6.35 7.61
C VAL A 486 -4.13 -5.36 6.85
N ALA A 487 -3.59 -4.18 6.50
CA ALA A 487 -4.28 -3.24 5.64
C ALA A 487 -4.65 -3.89 4.30
N PHE A 488 -3.68 -4.52 3.63
CA PHE A 488 -3.93 -5.27 2.40
C PHE A 488 -4.97 -6.39 2.60
N LEU A 489 -4.89 -7.18 3.66
CA LEU A 489 -5.83 -8.27 3.92
C LEU A 489 -7.26 -7.78 4.15
N LEU A 490 -7.43 -6.60 4.77
CA LEU A 490 -8.74 -5.97 4.89
C LEU A 490 -9.34 -5.69 3.51
N GLU A 491 -8.57 -5.14 2.57
CA GLU A 491 -9.05 -4.83 1.21
C GLU A 491 -9.27 -6.12 0.40
N HIS A 492 -8.36 -7.08 0.53
CA HIS A 492 -8.38 -8.37 -0.16
C HIS A 492 -9.65 -9.16 0.18
N TYR A 493 -9.93 -9.35 1.48
CA TYR A 493 -11.13 -10.06 1.95
C TYR A 493 -12.36 -9.16 2.02
N ASN A 494 -12.26 -7.86 1.74
CA ASN A 494 -13.32 -6.89 2.01
C ASN A 494 -13.82 -6.98 3.48
N GLY A 495 -12.89 -7.17 4.42
CA GLY A 495 -13.15 -7.42 5.83
C GLY A 495 -13.72 -8.80 6.19
N ASN A 496 -14.05 -9.66 5.22
CA ASN A 496 -14.58 -11.00 5.45
C ASN A 496 -13.45 -12.01 5.74
N PHE A 497 -12.72 -11.83 6.84
CA PHE A 497 -11.59 -12.70 7.17
C PHE A 497 -11.98 -14.19 7.23
N PRO A 498 -11.09 -15.10 6.77
CA PRO A 498 -11.20 -16.53 7.04
C PRO A 498 -11.33 -16.80 8.54
N THR A 499 -11.99 -17.88 8.93
CA THR A 499 -12.30 -18.17 10.34
C THR A 499 -11.06 -18.23 11.21
N TRP A 500 -9.96 -18.81 10.73
CA TRP A 500 -8.71 -18.88 11.50
C TRP A 500 -8.12 -17.50 11.82
N LEU A 501 -8.31 -16.51 10.93
CA LEU A 501 -7.78 -15.14 11.08
C LEU A 501 -8.80 -14.17 11.72
N CYS A 502 -10.08 -14.51 11.70
CA CYS A 502 -11.15 -13.60 12.14
C CYS A 502 -11.06 -13.30 13.65
N PRO A 503 -11.06 -12.01 14.07
CA PRO A 503 -10.93 -11.65 15.48
C PRO A 503 -11.97 -12.29 16.41
N VAL A 504 -13.20 -12.38 15.94
CA VAL A 504 -14.31 -13.06 16.60
C VAL A 504 -14.83 -14.12 15.64
N GLN A 505 -14.61 -15.38 15.96
CA GLN A 505 -14.95 -16.50 15.10
C GLN A 505 -16.43 -16.85 15.20
N VAL A 506 -16.97 -16.71 16.41
CA VAL A 506 -18.32 -17.12 16.76
C VAL A 506 -18.97 -16.04 17.62
N ARG A 507 -20.19 -15.63 17.27
CA ARG A 507 -21.05 -14.84 18.16
C ARG A 507 -22.27 -15.64 18.61
N ILE A 508 -22.44 -15.77 19.91
CA ILE A 508 -23.60 -16.41 20.52
C ILE A 508 -24.73 -15.38 20.69
N ILE A 509 -25.94 -15.75 20.28
CA ILE A 509 -27.14 -14.90 20.32
C ILE A 509 -28.26 -15.68 21.03
N PRO A 510 -28.48 -15.46 22.33
CA PRO A 510 -29.66 -15.99 23.02
C PRO A 510 -30.93 -15.30 22.50
N ILE A 511 -31.98 -16.08 22.23
CA ILE A 511 -33.29 -15.55 21.77
C ILE A 511 -34.01 -14.76 22.87
N SER A 512 -33.74 -15.07 24.14
CA SER A 512 -34.36 -14.40 25.30
C SER A 512 -33.51 -14.59 26.56
N ASN A 513 -33.80 -13.82 27.62
CA ASN A 513 -33.02 -13.81 28.86
C ASN A 513 -32.96 -15.17 29.56
N LYS A 514 -33.99 -16.02 29.41
CA LYS A 514 -33.98 -17.39 29.95
C LYS A 514 -32.93 -18.32 29.30
N HIS A 515 -32.36 -17.95 28.15
CA HIS A 515 -31.33 -18.75 27.48
C HIS A 515 -29.89 -18.28 27.78
N VAL A 516 -29.72 -17.21 28.57
CA VAL A 516 -28.41 -16.59 28.82
C VAL A 516 -27.48 -17.52 29.59
N ASP A 517 -27.97 -18.24 30.59
CA ASP A 517 -27.14 -19.18 31.37
C ASP A 517 -26.59 -20.31 30.49
N TYR A 518 -27.44 -20.86 29.60
CA TYR A 518 -27.00 -21.83 28.60
C TYR A 518 -25.99 -21.21 27.63
N ALA A 519 -26.25 -20.00 27.14
CA ALA A 519 -25.32 -19.28 26.26
C ALA A 519 -23.93 -19.05 26.90
N GLN A 520 -23.89 -18.74 28.19
CA GLN A 520 -22.64 -18.59 28.95
C GLN A 520 -21.90 -19.93 29.09
N ALA A 521 -22.62 -21.02 29.36
CA ALA A 521 -22.03 -22.36 29.40
C ALA A 521 -21.42 -22.76 28.05
N ILE A 522 -22.13 -22.48 26.94
CA ILE A 522 -21.62 -22.70 25.57
C ILE A 522 -20.39 -21.83 25.32
N LYS A 523 -20.43 -20.54 25.64
CA LYS A 523 -19.29 -19.64 25.48
C LYS A 523 -18.05 -20.18 26.18
N LEU A 524 -18.20 -20.62 27.43
CA LEU A 524 -17.11 -21.18 28.21
C LEU A 524 -16.53 -22.44 27.56
N ALA A 525 -17.39 -23.37 27.14
CA ALA A 525 -16.96 -24.60 26.47
C ALA A 525 -16.19 -24.31 25.17
N LEU A 526 -16.67 -23.37 24.35
CA LEU A 526 -15.99 -22.98 23.11
C LEU A 526 -14.64 -22.29 23.38
N CYS A 527 -14.58 -21.37 24.34
CA CYS A 527 -13.32 -20.70 24.69
C CYS A 527 -12.28 -21.66 25.29
N GLN A 528 -12.70 -22.74 25.93
CA GLN A 528 -11.82 -23.77 26.49
C GLN A 528 -11.49 -24.90 25.51
N ALA A 529 -12.10 -24.91 24.32
CA ALA A 529 -11.83 -25.91 23.29
C ALA A 529 -10.35 -25.83 22.86
N LYS A 530 -9.66 -26.97 22.79
CA LYS A 530 -8.23 -27.03 22.46
C LYS A 530 -8.01 -26.85 20.96
N ILE A 531 -7.75 -25.62 20.53
CA ILE A 531 -7.54 -25.26 19.12
C ILE A 531 -6.21 -24.53 18.97
N PRO A 532 -5.47 -24.76 17.87
CA PRO A 532 -4.27 -23.97 17.56
C PRO A 532 -4.68 -22.52 17.23
N SER A 533 -4.72 -21.69 18.26
CA SER A 533 -4.95 -20.24 18.19
C SER A 533 -4.12 -19.56 19.27
N PRO A 534 -3.71 -18.28 19.11
CA PRO A 534 -2.95 -17.54 20.12
C PRO A 534 -3.64 -17.46 21.48
N MET A 535 -4.98 -17.59 21.51
CA MET A 535 -5.78 -17.53 22.74
C MET A 535 -5.99 -18.90 23.41
N GLY A 536 -5.48 -19.99 22.84
CA GLY A 536 -5.63 -21.35 23.39
C GLY A 536 -7.01 -22.00 23.20
N GLY A 537 -7.95 -21.30 22.55
CA GLY A 537 -9.27 -21.83 22.18
C GLY A 537 -10.05 -20.90 21.24
N LEU A 538 -11.36 -21.12 21.09
CA LEU A 538 -12.17 -20.33 20.16
C LEU A 538 -12.36 -18.90 20.64
N ARG A 539 -12.31 -17.97 19.68
CA ARG A 539 -12.57 -16.55 19.92
C ARG A 539 -14.06 -16.29 19.81
N VAL A 540 -14.73 -16.33 20.95
CA VAL A 540 -16.19 -16.28 21.04
C VAL A 540 -16.67 -15.04 21.78
N ASP A 541 -17.64 -14.37 21.18
CA ASP A 541 -18.38 -13.27 21.79
C ASP A 541 -19.86 -13.65 22.01
N MET A 542 -20.56 -12.89 22.84
CA MET A 542 -21.99 -13.09 23.11
C MET A 542 -22.74 -11.76 23.03
N ASP A 543 -23.90 -11.77 22.39
CA ASP A 543 -24.82 -10.65 22.31
C ASP A 543 -26.08 -10.91 23.16
N ASP A 544 -25.99 -10.63 24.44
CA ASP A 544 -27.06 -10.74 25.43
C ASP A 544 -27.86 -9.45 25.63
N SER A 545 -27.69 -8.46 24.75
CA SER A 545 -28.44 -7.20 24.81
C SER A 545 -29.96 -7.39 24.70
N ASP A 546 -30.77 -6.45 25.18
CA ASP A 546 -32.24 -6.51 25.06
C ASP A 546 -32.77 -6.20 23.64
N GLU A 547 -31.88 -6.12 22.64
CA GLU A 547 -32.22 -5.82 21.25
C GLU A 547 -32.93 -6.99 20.55
N ARG A 548 -33.72 -6.69 19.52
CA ARG A 548 -34.38 -7.72 18.71
C ARG A 548 -33.36 -8.64 18.05
N MET A 549 -33.63 -9.94 18.02
CA MET A 549 -32.76 -10.96 17.41
C MET A 549 -32.31 -10.60 15.99
N GLN A 550 -33.20 -10.08 15.13
CA GLN A 550 -32.82 -9.69 13.77
C GLN A 550 -31.77 -8.57 13.75
N LYS A 551 -31.82 -7.64 14.72
CA LYS A 551 -30.85 -6.56 14.85
C LYS A 551 -29.49 -7.09 15.32
N LYS A 552 -29.49 -8.04 16.26
CA LYS A 552 -28.27 -8.75 16.71
C LYS A 552 -27.59 -9.50 15.55
N ILE A 553 -28.38 -10.22 14.76
CA ILE A 553 -27.91 -10.92 13.54
C ILE A 553 -27.36 -9.92 12.53
N LEU A 554 -28.08 -8.83 12.26
CA LEU A 554 -27.63 -7.78 11.33
C LEU A 554 -26.30 -7.18 11.77
N ARG A 555 -26.13 -6.90 13.07
CA ARG A 555 -24.87 -6.40 13.63
C ARG A 555 -23.74 -7.40 13.42
N ALA A 556 -23.94 -8.67 13.73
CA ALA A 556 -22.95 -9.72 13.50
C ALA A 556 -22.57 -9.88 12.02
N GLN A 557 -23.54 -9.72 11.10
CA GLN A 557 -23.27 -9.73 9.66
C GLN A 557 -22.52 -8.47 9.19
N GLN A 558 -22.82 -7.30 9.74
CA GLN A 558 -22.07 -6.05 9.48
C GLN A 558 -20.64 -6.14 10.01
N GLU A 559 -20.42 -6.83 11.12
CA GLU A 559 -19.10 -7.17 11.65
C GLU A 559 -18.45 -8.35 10.92
N LYS A 560 -19.15 -8.93 9.94
CA LYS A 560 -18.64 -9.97 9.02
C LYS A 560 -18.20 -11.25 9.74
N LEU A 561 -18.84 -11.60 10.85
CA LEU A 561 -18.46 -12.75 11.67
C LEU A 561 -18.76 -14.08 10.97
N PRO A 562 -17.84 -15.06 10.96
CA PRO A 562 -18.03 -16.35 10.29
C PRO A 562 -19.30 -17.08 10.72
N TYR A 563 -19.50 -17.19 12.04
CA TYR A 563 -20.55 -17.99 12.63
C TYR A 563 -21.33 -17.21 13.69
N MET A 564 -22.66 -17.35 13.64
CA MET A 564 -23.59 -16.91 14.66
C MET A 564 -24.28 -18.15 15.24
N LEU A 565 -24.24 -18.34 16.56
CA LEU A 565 -24.94 -19.42 17.24
C LEU A 565 -26.22 -18.87 17.87
N ILE A 566 -27.37 -19.25 17.34
CA ILE A 566 -28.69 -18.85 17.82
C ILE A 566 -29.18 -19.89 18.83
N LEU A 567 -29.49 -19.44 20.05
CA LEU A 567 -29.87 -20.33 21.15
C LEU A 567 -31.30 -20.03 21.64
N GLY A 568 -32.21 -20.97 21.40
CA GLY A 568 -33.59 -20.96 21.86
C GLY A 568 -33.95 -22.14 22.75
N ASP A 569 -35.25 -22.30 23.01
CA ASP A 569 -35.79 -23.39 23.83
C ASP A 569 -35.37 -24.77 23.33
N LYS A 570 -35.43 -25.00 22.01
CA LYS A 570 -35.06 -26.28 21.40
C LYS A 570 -33.57 -26.59 21.54
N GLU A 571 -32.72 -25.57 21.47
CA GLU A 571 -31.28 -25.73 21.64
C GLU A 571 -30.93 -26.11 23.08
N VAL A 572 -31.60 -25.48 24.06
CA VAL A 572 -31.46 -25.80 25.48
C VAL A 572 -31.95 -27.23 25.76
N GLU A 573 -33.13 -27.61 25.28
CA GLU A 573 -33.71 -28.95 25.48
C GLU A 573 -32.83 -30.07 24.90
N LYS A 574 -32.19 -29.81 23.76
CA LYS A 574 -31.38 -30.82 23.04
C LYS A 574 -29.88 -30.73 23.33
N ASN A 575 -29.44 -29.81 24.19
CA ASN A 575 -28.02 -29.50 24.39
C ASN A 575 -27.26 -29.31 23.05
N SER A 576 -27.83 -28.51 22.16
CA SER A 576 -27.35 -28.28 20.80
C SER A 576 -27.23 -26.79 20.48
N VAL A 577 -26.75 -26.45 19.28
CA VAL A 577 -26.67 -25.08 18.76
C VAL A 577 -27.28 -25.00 17.36
N SER A 578 -27.92 -23.88 17.04
CA SER A 578 -28.35 -23.56 15.68
C SER A 578 -27.41 -22.53 15.08
N ILE A 579 -26.78 -22.87 13.96
CA ILE A 579 -25.71 -22.11 13.33
C ILE A 579 -26.29 -21.30 12.19
N ARG A 580 -25.94 -20.02 12.15
CA ARG A 580 -26.13 -19.16 10.99
C ARG A 580 -24.76 -18.66 10.52
N ARG A 581 -24.46 -18.89 9.25
CA ARG A 581 -23.24 -18.37 8.60
C ARG A 581 -23.42 -16.93 8.15
N ARG A 582 -22.30 -16.24 7.91
CA ARG A 582 -22.31 -14.87 7.38
C ARG A 582 -23.03 -14.74 6.03
N ASP A 583 -22.97 -15.78 5.19
CA ASP A 583 -23.67 -15.88 3.90
C ASP A 583 -25.17 -16.18 4.03
N GLY A 584 -25.66 -16.43 5.25
CA GLY A 584 -27.06 -16.70 5.53
C GLY A 584 -27.44 -18.18 5.55
N ALA A 585 -26.53 -19.11 5.25
CA ALA A 585 -26.78 -20.54 5.41
C ALA A 585 -27.08 -20.89 6.87
N VAL A 586 -28.03 -21.80 7.09
CA VAL A 586 -28.51 -22.18 8.43
C VAL A 586 -28.42 -23.68 8.61
N ILE A 587 -27.91 -24.10 9.76
CA ILE A 587 -27.85 -25.49 10.21
C ILE A 587 -28.48 -25.54 11.59
N ASN A 588 -29.52 -26.34 11.77
CA ASN A 588 -30.22 -26.42 13.05
C ASN A 588 -29.80 -27.65 13.83
N HIS A 589 -29.75 -27.51 15.16
CA HIS A 589 -29.57 -28.62 16.10
C HIS A 589 -28.27 -29.42 15.91
N LEU A 590 -27.14 -28.73 15.77
CA LEU A 590 -25.82 -29.39 15.78
C LEU A 590 -25.37 -29.60 17.23
N ALA A 591 -24.83 -30.79 17.54
CA ALA A 591 -24.20 -31.03 18.83
C ALA A 591 -22.98 -30.12 19.02
N ILE A 592 -22.72 -29.69 20.26
CA ILE A 592 -21.64 -28.74 20.56
C ILE A 592 -20.27 -29.34 20.26
N ASP A 593 -20.06 -30.61 20.61
CA ASP A 593 -18.81 -31.32 20.34
C ASP A 593 -18.57 -31.44 18.84
N GLU A 594 -19.61 -31.78 18.06
CA GLU A 594 -19.52 -31.83 16.61
C GLU A 594 -19.22 -30.46 15.99
N PHE A 595 -19.78 -29.38 16.54
CA PHE A 595 -19.45 -28.01 16.12
C PHE A 595 -17.97 -27.70 16.38
N ILE A 596 -17.47 -28.01 17.58
CA ILE A 596 -16.07 -27.79 17.98
C ILE A 596 -15.13 -28.57 17.05
N ASP A 597 -15.44 -29.83 16.74
CA ASP A 597 -14.61 -30.64 15.86
C ASP A 597 -14.51 -30.04 14.45
N LYS A 598 -15.65 -29.67 13.86
CA LYS A 598 -15.67 -29.10 12.50
C LYS A 598 -14.98 -27.75 12.41
N ILE A 599 -15.23 -26.84 13.36
CA ILE A 599 -14.57 -25.52 13.35
C ILE A 599 -13.08 -25.66 13.65
N SER A 600 -12.69 -26.63 14.47
CA SER A 600 -11.27 -26.92 14.73
C SER A 600 -10.55 -27.40 13.49
N GLU A 601 -11.18 -28.28 12.70
CA GLU A 601 -10.65 -28.73 11.41
C GLU A 601 -10.50 -27.57 10.43
N GLU A 602 -11.51 -26.70 10.34
CA GLU A 602 -11.48 -25.49 9.51
C GLU A 602 -10.33 -24.54 9.86
N ILE A 603 -10.11 -24.32 11.15
CA ILE A 603 -9.03 -23.46 11.64
C ILE A 603 -7.67 -24.11 11.36
N LYS A 604 -7.54 -25.42 11.61
CA LYS A 604 -6.30 -26.19 11.38
C LYS A 604 -5.92 -26.23 9.90
N SER A 605 -6.90 -26.42 9.01
CA SER A 605 -6.68 -26.42 7.56
C SER A 605 -6.48 -25.02 6.99
N ARG A 606 -6.72 -23.97 7.79
CA ARG A 606 -6.70 -22.56 7.39
C ARG A 606 -7.59 -22.31 6.15
N SER A 607 -8.76 -22.95 6.13
CA SER A 607 -9.71 -22.80 5.02
C SER A 607 -10.04 -21.33 4.79
N LEU A 608 -10.05 -20.91 3.51
CA LEU A 608 -10.40 -19.55 3.11
C LEU A 608 -11.88 -19.24 3.32
N GLU A 609 -12.73 -20.26 3.22
CA GLU A 609 -14.17 -20.16 3.36
C GLU A 609 -14.69 -20.98 4.55
N PRO A 610 -15.78 -20.56 5.21
CA PRO A 610 -16.47 -21.36 6.21
C PRO A 610 -16.93 -22.72 5.63
N MET A 611 -16.54 -23.82 6.28
CA MET A 611 -16.80 -25.19 5.82
C MET A 611 -18.07 -25.78 6.42
N ILE A 612 -18.48 -25.32 7.61
CA ILE A 612 -19.64 -25.88 8.31
C ILE A 612 -20.92 -25.59 7.50
N GLY A 613 -21.57 -26.62 6.97
CA GLY A 613 -22.76 -26.47 6.12
C GLY A 613 -22.49 -26.01 4.68
N ALA A 614 -21.24 -26.08 4.21
CA ALA A 614 -20.95 -26.09 2.78
C ALA A 614 -21.45 -27.43 2.20
N ILE A 615 -22.14 -27.38 1.05
CA ILE A 615 -22.62 -28.56 0.31
C ILE A 615 -21.51 -29.05 -0.61
#